data_AF-A0A9P1DGR7-F1
#
_entry.id   AF-A0A9P1DGR7-F1
#
_cell.length_a   1.000
_cell.length_b   1.000
_cell.length_c   1.000
_cell.angle_alpha   90.00
_cell.angle_beta   90.00
_cell.angle_gamma   90.00
#
_symmetry.space_group_name_H-M   'P 1'
#
loop_
_entity.id
_entity.type
_entity.pdbx_description
1 polymer ?
#
loop_
_entity_poly.entity_id
_entity_poly.type
_entity_poly.pdbx_seq_one_letter_code
_entity_poly.pdbx_strand_id
1 'polypeptide(L)'
;MSMYNELHSSLDQKVKTSQRLVEKLSHRAQSVENSLQHTRQTLQKLQDALVSKDPPLALCTWRLEQREKRPLREQVRDTVEVCLEVEKASLMDAQRRLKECIKKTQATINALDQKLEELRHDIQQKTQALSVDELCLRTTSRSLETVADRSSYLRSCLRPSSRNLPPSSPRRRPGGAQSARHEVAAQESFRNEVLRQKEALRLNQSAIHREEAAKELREEAHKLIQRMQRQTEDATKKSDKSMQVMGWDGKSDKERVNENQQMRRRLESELRETCTQIHMTKNTLQDTKTHIRSLEEPMELTNTCASWRKQRASKEHTVDPVSTTLLEHQMTLLKCHEDLKQHHQNEKSVLQELQEKKEQLKEDLRDKTSALHIDLNCLTHESVTCLNGKVVGPPCVSRQRLPKAMK
;
A
#
# COMPACT_ATOMS: atom_id res chain seq x y z
N MET A 1 75.54 -1.50 -27.16
CA MET A 1 74.95 -2.78 -26.72
C MET A 1 74.32 -2.66 -25.34
N SER A 2 75.07 -2.41 -24.25
CA SER A 2 74.50 -2.37 -22.87
C SER A 2 73.31 -1.41 -22.67
N MET A 3 73.42 -0.14 -23.09
CA MET A 3 72.34 0.85 -22.90
C MET A 3 71.09 0.59 -23.75
N TYR A 4 71.22 -0.04 -24.92
CA TYR A 4 70.08 -0.40 -25.77
C TYR A 4 69.32 -1.61 -25.21
N ASN A 5 70.04 -2.58 -24.65
CA ASN A 5 69.44 -3.73 -23.96
C ASN A 5 68.71 -3.28 -22.67
N GLU A 6 69.26 -2.30 -21.96
CA GLU A 6 68.63 -1.72 -20.77
C GLU A 6 67.33 -0.96 -21.11
N LEU A 7 67.34 -0.13 -22.16
CA LEU A 7 66.14 0.55 -22.66
C LEU A 7 65.07 -0.44 -23.12
N HIS A 8 65.46 -1.48 -23.87
CA HIS A 8 64.55 -2.53 -24.33
C HIS A 8 63.90 -3.26 -23.16
N SER A 9 64.69 -3.68 -22.17
CA SER A 9 64.19 -4.32 -20.94
C SER A 9 63.23 -3.43 -20.16
N SER A 10 63.54 -2.14 -20.01
CA SER A 10 62.68 -1.16 -19.33
C SER A 10 61.35 -0.94 -20.06
N LEU A 11 61.38 -0.82 -21.39
CA LEU A 11 60.17 -0.71 -22.21
C LEU A 11 59.31 -1.98 -22.15
N ASP A 12 59.93 -3.16 -22.23
CA ASP A 12 59.24 -4.44 -22.10
C ASP A 12 58.56 -4.58 -20.72
N GLN A 13 59.25 -4.19 -19.64
CA GLN A 13 58.66 -4.14 -18.31
C GLN A 13 57.47 -3.17 -18.24
N LYS A 14 57.58 -1.96 -18.80
CA LYS A 14 56.49 -0.95 -18.80
C LYS A 14 55.27 -1.40 -19.62
N VAL A 15 55.50 -2.05 -20.75
CA VAL A 15 54.42 -2.65 -21.56
C VAL A 15 53.72 -3.75 -20.76
N LYS A 16 54.47 -4.65 -20.13
CA LYS A 16 53.91 -5.72 -19.28
C LYS A 16 53.13 -5.16 -18.09
N THR A 17 53.62 -4.12 -17.41
CA THR A 17 52.88 -3.49 -16.30
C THR A 17 51.59 -2.83 -16.79
N SER A 18 51.65 -2.11 -17.92
CA SER A 18 50.48 -1.45 -18.50
C SER A 18 49.42 -2.45 -18.99
N GLN A 19 49.84 -3.57 -19.58
CA GLN A 19 48.93 -4.68 -19.94
C GLN A 19 48.19 -5.21 -18.70
N ARG A 20 48.91 -5.51 -17.61
CA ARG A 20 48.32 -5.99 -16.35
C ARG A 20 47.35 -4.97 -15.73
N LEU A 21 47.66 -3.68 -15.81
CA LEU A 21 46.77 -2.63 -15.30
C LEU A 21 45.48 -2.54 -16.12
N VAL A 22 45.59 -2.53 -17.44
CA VAL A 22 44.43 -2.50 -18.35
C VAL A 22 43.56 -3.74 -18.12
N GLU A 23 44.15 -4.93 -18.07
CA GLU A 23 43.43 -6.17 -17.79
C GLU A 23 42.68 -6.11 -16.45
N LYS A 24 43.36 -5.68 -15.38
CA LYS A 24 42.76 -5.55 -14.04
C LYS A 24 41.61 -4.55 -13.98
N LEU A 25 41.73 -3.42 -14.70
CA LEU A 25 40.67 -2.42 -14.77
C LEU A 25 39.51 -2.88 -15.65
N SER A 26 39.77 -3.54 -16.77
CA SER A 26 38.76 -4.12 -17.65
C SER A 26 37.92 -5.18 -16.91
N HIS A 27 38.58 -6.09 -16.17
CA HIS A 27 37.86 -7.05 -15.32
C HIS A 27 37.00 -6.34 -14.26
N ARG A 28 37.48 -5.24 -13.68
CA ARG A 28 36.71 -4.44 -12.72
C ARG A 28 35.52 -3.74 -13.37
N ALA A 29 35.68 -3.17 -14.56
CA ALA A 29 34.59 -2.55 -15.31
C ALA A 29 33.48 -3.57 -15.62
N GLN A 30 33.85 -4.78 -16.07
CA GLN A 30 32.89 -5.86 -16.29
C GLN A 30 32.16 -6.27 -15.00
N SER A 31 32.88 -6.35 -13.87
CA SER A 31 32.28 -6.65 -12.56
C SER A 31 31.26 -5.58 -12.15
N VAL A 32 31.63 -4.29 -12.28
CA VAL A 32 30.74 -3.16 -11.98
C VAL A 32 29.50 -3.18 -12.86
N GLU A 33 29.66 -3.48 -14.16
CA GLU A 33 28.54 -3.59 -15.11
C GLU A 33 27.58 -4.74 -14.74
N ASN A 34 28.10 -5.89 -14.32
CA ASN A 34 27.28 -6.99 -13.80
C ASN A 34 26.55 -6.59 -12.50
N SER A 35 27.24 -5.89 -11.58
CA SER A 35 26.66 -5.39 -10.32
C SER A 35 25.54 -4.36 -10.58
N LEU A 36 25.73 -3.50 -11.58
CA LEU A 36 24.76 -2.53 -12.05
C LEU A 36 23.50 -3.23 -12.60
N GLN A 37 23.67 -4.26 -13.44
CA GLN A 37 22.55 -5.05 -13.96
C GLN A 37 21.73 -5.71 -12.83
N HIS A 38 22.39 -6.35 -11.87
CA HIS A 38 21.71 -6.92 -10.69
C HIS A 38 20.99 -5.85 -9.85
N THR A 39 21.55 -4.64 -9.74
CA THR A 39 20.93 -3.53 -9.01
C THR A 39 19.69 -3.01 -9.73
N ARG A 40 19.72 -2.92 -11.07
CA ARG A 40 18.54 -2.58 -11.90
C ARG A 40 17.44 -3.64 -11.78
N GLN A 41 17.79 -4.93 -11.77
CA GLN A 41 16.82 -6.00 -11.50
C GLN A 41 16.19 -5.88 -10.10
N THR A 42 16.98 -5.51 -9.08
CA THR A 42 16.47 -5.29 -7.72
C THR A 42 15.52 -4.09 -7.67
N LEU A 43 15.82 -3.01 -8.39
CA LEU A 43 14.92 -1.86 -8.55
C LEU A 43 13.57 -2.27 -9.16
N GLN A 44 13.58 -3.08 -10.23
CA GLN A 44 12.35 -3.58 -10.83
C GLN A 44 11.52 -4.39 -9.82
N LYS A 45 12.14 -5.31 -9.09
CA LYS A 45 11.44 -6.10 -8.05
C LYS A 45 10.82 -5.21 -6.96
N LEU A 46 11.49 -4.12 -6.57
CA LEU A 46 10.95 -3.15 -5.60
C LEU A 46 9.74 -2.39 -6.17
N GLN A 47 9.79 -2.01 -7.45
CA GLN A 47 8.68 -1.34 -8.13
C GLN A 47 7.48 -2.27 -8.30
N ASP A 48 7.69 -3.52 -8.72
CA ASP A 48 6.65 -4.53 -8.82
C ASP A 48 6.01 -4.80 -7.45
N ALA A 49 6.84 -4.92 -6.40
CA ALA A 49 6.36 -5.07 -5.03
C ALA A 49 5.52 -3.85 -4.58
N LEU A 50 5.88 -2.63 -4.96
CA LEU A 50 5.11 -1.43 -4.65
C LEU A 50 3.75 -1.45 -5.35
N VAL A 51 3.72 -1.69 -6.66
CA VAL A 51 2.48 -1.74 -7.46
C VAL A 51 1.54 -2.84 -6.95
N SER A 52 2.09 -3.99 -6.53
CA SER A 52 1.28 -5.08 -5.96
C SER A 52 0.49 -4.69 -4.70
N LYS A 53 0.88 -3.60 -4.01
CA LYS A 53 0.18 -3.09 -2.81
C LYS A 53 -0.97 -2.14 -3.13
N ASP A 54 -1.07 -1.63 -4.36
CA ASP A 54 -2.11 -0.68 -4.74
C ASP A 54 -3.51 -1.33 -4.73
N PRO A 55 -3.75 -2.52 -5.33
CA PRO A 55 -5.06 -3.16 -5.30
C PRO A 55 -5.60 -3.49 -3.91
N PRO A 56 -4.84 -4.11 -2.98
CA PRO A 56 -5.35 -4.36 -1.63
C PRO A 56 -5.59 -3.07 -0.85
N LEU A 57 -4.76 -2.03 -1.04
CA LEU A 57 -4.97 -0.74 -0.38
C LEU A 57 -6.24 -0.04 -0.88
N ALA A 58 -6.50 -0.10 -2.18
CA ALA A 58 -7.71 0.43 -2.79
C ALA A 58 -8.96 -0.30 -2.27
N LEU A 59 -8.92 -1.63 -2.19
CA LEU A 59 -10.03 -2.41 -1.62
C LEU A 59 -10.30 -2.06 -0.16
N CYS A 60 -9.24 -2.03 0.64
CA CYS A 60 -9.32 -1.72 2.06
C CYS A 60 -9.89 -0.32 2.29
N THR A 61 -9.43 0.67 1.52
CA THR A 61 -9.92 2.05 1.56
C THR A 61 -11.40 2.13 1.15
N TRP A 62 -11.77 1.48 0.04
CA TRP A 62 -13.17 1.45 -0.40
C TRP A 62 -14.09 0.78 0.62
N ARG A 63 -13.66 -0.31 1.27
CA ARG A 63 -14.44 -1.00 2.32
C ARG A 63 -14.69 -0.08 3.52
N LEU A 64 -13.68 0.67 3.95
CA LEU A 64 -13.84 1.68 5.02
C LEU A 64 -14.81 2.79 4.58
N GLU A 65 -14.65 3.34 3.38
CA GLU A 65 -15.54 4.38 2.84
C GLU A 65 -17.00 3.91 2.70
N GLN A 66 -17.26 2.64 2.35
CA GLN A 66 -18.62 2.13 2.34
C GLN A 66 -19.20 1.99 3.74
N ARG A 67 -18.39 1.56 4.71
CA ARG A 67 -18.82 1.40 6.11
C ARG A 67 -19.10 2.75 6.80
N GLU A 68 -18.41 3.82 6.39
CA GLU A 68 -18.73 5.19 6.82
C GLU A 68 -20.13 5.67 6.36
N LYS A 69 -20.72 5.04 5.34
CA LYS A 69 -22.08 5.37 4.84
C LYS A 69 -23.20 4.65 5.60
N ARG A 70 -22.88 3.84 6.61
CA ARG A 70 -23.90 3.20 7.45
C ARG A 70 -24.73 4.30 8.14
N PRO A 71 -26.05 4.10 8.34
CA PRO A 71 -26.86 5.00 9.14
C PRO A 71 -26.23 5.24 10.52
N LEU A 72 -26.37 6.45 11.07
CA LEU A 72 -25.70 6.85 12.31
C LEU A 72 -25.95 5.88 13.48
N ARG A 73 -27.16 5.34 13.59
CA ARG A 73 -27.54 4.36 14.64
C ARG A 73 -26.85 3.00 14.47
N GLU A 74 -26.36 2.70 13.27
CA GLU A 74 -25.66 1.47 12.90
C GLU A 74 -24.15 1.68 12.71
N GLN A 75 -23.66 2.90 12.91
CA GLN A 75 -22.25 3.24 12.80
C GLN A 75 -21.52 2.81 14.08
N VAL A 76 -21.00 1.59 14.05
CA VAL A 76 -20.28 0.98 15.18
C VAL A 76 -18.88 0.59 14.72
N ARG A 77 -17.87 0.98 15.52
CA ARG A 77 -16.48 0.57 15.34
C ARG A 77 -16.31 -0.91 15.70
N ASP A 78 -16.40 -1.76 14.69
CA ASP A 78 -16.37 -3.21 14.84
C ASP A 78 -14.96 -3.79 14.66
N THR A 79 -14.81 -5.10 14.97
CA THR A 79 -13.54 -5.81 14.84
C THR A 79 -12.99 -5.76 13.42
N VAL A 80 -13.87 -5.78 12.42
CA VAL A 80 -13.46 -5.71 11.01
C VAL A 80 -12.98 -4.32 10.65
N GLU A 81 -13.61 -3.26 11.13
CA GLU A 81 -13.16 -1.89 10.93
C GLU A 81 -11.77 -1.68 11.53
N VAL A 82 -11.53 -2.17 12.74
CA VAL A 82 -10.20 -2.17 13.35
C VAL A 82 -9.19 -2.98 12.52
N CYS A 83 -9.56 -4.17 12.03
CA CYS A 83 -8.67 -4.95 11.17
C CYS A 83 -8.38 -4.26 9.83
N LEU A 84 -9.35 -3.60 9.22
CA LEU A 84 -9.19 -2.82 7.98
C LEU A 84 -8.30 -1.59 8.22
N GLU A 85 -8.46 -0.87 9.34
CA GLU A 85 -7.57 0.23 9.72
C GLU A 85 -6.11 -0.25 9.84
N VAL A 86 -5.89 -1.39 10.52
CA VAL A 86 -4.56 -2.01 10.67
C VAL A 86 -3.99 -2.47 9.33
N GLU A 87 -4.82 -3.05 8.46
CA GLU A 87 -4.44 -3.42 7.10
C GLU A 87 -4.01 -2.20 6.28
N LYS A 88 -4.83 -1.16 6.25
CA LYS A 88 -4.54 0.11 5.56
C LYS A 88 -3.23 0.71 6.06
N ALA A 89 -3.03 0.78 7.38
CA ALA A 89 -1.80 1.30 7.98
C ALA A 89 -0.58 0.47 7.58
N SER A 90 -0.69 -0.86 7.58
CA SER A 90 0.38 -1.78 7.19
C SER A 90 0.75 -1.66 5.71
N LEU A 91 -0.24 -1.52 4.83
CA LEU A 91 -0.05 -1.30 3.39
C LEU A 91 0.60 0.05 3.10
N MET A 92 0.18 1.12 3.80
CA MET A 92 0.78 2.45 3.67
C MET A 92 2.23 2.49 4.19
N ASP A 93 2.53 1.84 5.32
CA ASP A 93 3.92 1.70 5.82
C ASP A 93 4.79 0.93 4.81
N ALA A 94 4.28 -0.17 4.26
CA ALA A 94 4.97 -0.93 3.23
C ALA A 94 5.26 -0.09 1.98
N GLN A 95 4.27 0.62 1.44
CA GLN A 95 4.48 1.52 0.29
C GLN A 95 5.53 2.59 0.59
N ARG A 96 5.48 3.21 1.77
CA ARG A 96 6.46 4.25 2.17
C ARG A 96 7.88 3.68 2.21
N ARG A 97 8.10 2.54 2.87
CA ARG A 97 9.42 1.91 3.00
C ARG A 97 9.95 1.44 1.64
N LEU A 98 9.10 0.87 0.79
CA LEU A 98 9.47 0.47 -0.57
C LEU A 98 9.88 1.70 -1.41
N LYS A 99 9.11 2.80 -1.37
CA LYS A 99 9.45 4.05 -2.06
C LYS A 99 10.79 4.63 -1.59
N GLU A 100 11.09 4.58 -0.29
CA GLU A 100 12.38 5.01 0.25
C GLU A 100 13.53 4.13 -0.24
N CYS A 101 13.35 2.80 -0.23
CA CYS A 101 14.34 1.85 -0.73
C CYS A 101 14.60 2.05 -2.23
N ILE A 102 13.55 2.26 -3.04
CA ILE A 102 13.65 2.60 -4.47
C ILE A 102 14.55 3.83 -4.68
N LYS A 103 14.36 4.90 -3.90
CA LYS A 103 15.20 6.10 -3.99
C LYS A 103 16.67 5.79 -3.68
N LYS A 104 16.95 5.00 -2.64
CA LYS A 104 18.30 4.57 -2.28
C LYS A 104 18.93 3.72 -3.38
N THR A 105 18.18 2.76 -3.94
CA THR A 105 18.65 1.92 -5.05
C THR A 105 18.94 2.73 -6.31
N GLN A 106 18.12 3.71 -6.65
CA GLN A 106 18.37 4.59 -7.79
C GLN A 106 19.64 5.43 -7.61
N ALA A 107 19.87 5.97 -6.41
CA ALA A 107 21.10 6.70 -6.10
C ALA A 107 22.35 5.80 -6.24
N THR A 108 22.25 4.54 -5.81
CA THR A 108 23.34 3.56 -5.98
C THR A 108 23.58 3.21 -7.44
N ILE A 109 22.54 3.07 -8.26
CA ILE A 109 22.66 2.86 -9.71
C ILE A 109 23.44 4.02 -10.34
N ASN A 110 23.02 5.26 -10.09
CA ASN A 110 23.66 6.45 -10.64
C ASN A 110 25.16 6.50 -10.28
N ALA A 111 25.51 6.09 -9.08
CA ALA A 111 26.89 6.13 -8.64
C ALA A 111 27.75 4.94 -9.09
N LEU A 112 27.14 3.78 -9.36
CA LEU A 112 27.81 2.69 -10.08
C LEU A 112 28.05 3.08 -11.55
N ASP A 113 27.07 3.72 -12.19
CA ASP A 113 27.21 4.26 -13.56
C ASP A 113 28.36 5.28 -13.63
N GLN A 114 28.42 6.24 -12.69
CA GLN A 114 29.56 7.18 -12.60
C GLN A 114 30.90 6.43 -12.43
N LYS A 115 30.95 5.40 -11.59
CA LYS A 115 32.18 4.64 -11.36
C LYS A 115 32.60 3.81 -12.57
N LEU A 116 31.63 3.30 -13.32
CA LEU A 116 31.86 2.58 -14.57
C LEU A 116 32.45 3.50 -15.63
N GLU A 117 31.94 4.73 -15.75
CA GLU A 117 32.48 5.73 -16.69
C GLU A 117 33.91 6.17 -16.30
N GLU A 118 34.20 6.36 -15.01
CA GLU A 118 35.58 6.60 -14.53
C GLU A 118 36.53 5.46 -14.93
N LEU A 119 36.11 4.20 -14.75
CA LEU A 119 36.90 3.03 -15.13
C LEU A 119 37.11 2.96 -16.65
N ARG A 120 36.06 3.16 -17.45
CA ARG A 120 36.13 3.16 -18.92
C ARG A 120 37.07 4.23 -19.45
N HIS A 121 37.00 5.44 -18.88
CA HIS A 121 37.90 6.53 -19.23
C HIS A 121 39.37 6.19 -18.93
N ASP A 122 39.64 5.67 -17.73
CA ASP A 122 40.99 5.30 -17.31
C ASP A 122 41.56 4.13 -18.14
N ILE A 123 40.73 3.14 -18.47
CA ILE A 123 41.08 2.06 -19.40
C ILE A 123 41.45 2.65 -20.77
N GLN A 124 40.62 3.54 -21.33
CA GLN A 124 40.86 4.14 -22.63
C GLN A 124 42.21 4.88 -22.67
N GLN A 125 42.49 5.73 -21.69
CA GLN A 125 43.76 6.45 -21.59
C GLN A 125 44.96 5.50 -21.48
N LYS A 126 44.85 4.46 -20.65
CA LYS A 126 45.92 3.48 -20.46
C LYS A 126 46.12 2.58 -21.68
N THR A 127 45.07 2.21 -22.40
CA THR A 127 45.14 1.46 -23.66
C THR A 127 45.77 2.29 -24.76
N GLN A 128 45.45 3.59 -24.85
CA GLN A 128 46.12 4.50 -25.78
C GLN A 128 47.61 4.65 -25.44
N ALA A 129 47.97 4.83 -24.17
CA ALA A 129 49.37 4.89 -23.75
C ALA A 129 50.12 3.57 -24.04
N LEU A 130 49.46 2.44 -23.78
CA LEU A 130 50.00 1.11 -24.06
C LEU A 130 50.28 0.89 -25.56
N SER A 131 49.39 1.33 -26.46
CA SER A 131 49.61 1.16 -27.90
C SER A 131 50.84 1.94 -28.40
N VAL A 132 51.08 3.12 -27.83
CA VAL A 132 52.30 3.90 -28.09
C VAL A 132 53.53 3.19 -27.52
N ASP A 133 53.47 2.73 -26.27
CA ASP A 133 54.58 2.00 -25.63
C ASP A 133 54.93 0.69 -26.39
N GLU A 134 53.94 -0.02 -26.90
CA GLU A 134 54.13 -1.21 -27.76
C GLU A 134 54.79 -0.85 -29.10
N LEU A 135 54.40 0.25 -29.73
CA LEU A 135 55.04 0.74 -30.95
C LEU A 135 56.50 1.11 -30.71
N CYS A 136 56.80 1.79 -29.59
CA CYS A 136 58.15 2.11 -29.16
C CYS A 136 58.99 0.85 -28.92
N LEU A 137 58.44 -0.14 -28.23
CA LEU A 137 59.10 -1.43 -27.99
C LEU A 137 59.39 -2.17 -29.30
N ARG A 138 58.43 -2.26 -30.22
CA ARG A 138 58.61 -2.89 -31.54
C ARG A 138 59.69 -2.19 -32.37
N THR A 139 59.68 -0.86 -32.39
CA THR A 139 60.66 -0.06 -33.13
C THR A 139 62.06 -0.22 -32.53
N THR A 140 62.16 -0.24 -31.20
CA THR A 140 63.43 -0.46 -30.48
C THR A 140 63.98 -1.86 -30.74
N SER A 141 63.14 -2.91 -30.70
CA SER A 141 63.53 -4.29 -31.04
C SER A 141 64.11 -4.38 -32.46
N ARG A 142 63.42 -3.78 -33.45
CA ARG A 142 63.92 -3.72 -34.84
C ARG A 142 65.26 -2.99 -34.94
N SER A 143 65.41 -1.87 -34.23
CA SER A 143 66.68 -1.12 -34.23
C SER A 143 67.82 -1.94 -33.60
N LEU A 144 67.55 -2.70 -32.53
CA LEU A 144 68.52 -3.56 -31.88
C LEU A 144 69.00 -4.69 -32.80
N GLU A 145 68.07 -5.32 -33.54
CA GLU A 145 68.39 -6.33 -34.56
C GLU A 145 69.31 -5.75 -35.65
N THR A 146 68.99 -4.58 -36.20
CA THR A 146 69.84 -3.93 -37.24
C THR A 146 71.24 -3.55 -36.74
N VAL A 147 71.38 -3.15 -35.47
CA VAL A 147 72.67 -2.81 -34.85
C VAL A 147 73.46 -4.08 -34.52
N ALA A 148 72.80 -5.17 -34.12
CA ALA A 148 73.41 -6.47 -33.92
C ALA A 148 73.98 -7.05 -35.22
N ASP A 149 73.22 -6.96 -36.32
CA ASP A 149 73.67 -7.37 -37.64
C ASP A 149 74.87 -6.53 -38.11
N ARG A 150 74.84 -5.20 -37.97
CA ARG A 150 76.01 -4.35 -38.32
C ARG A 150 77.26 -4.68 -37.51
N SER A 151 77.10 -5.03 -36.23
CA SER A 151 78.22 -5.40 -35.36
C SER A 151 78.79 -6.78 -35.66
N SER A 152 77.99 -7.71 -36.21
CA SER A 152 78.47 -9.01 -36.69
C SER A 152 79.20 -8.90 -38.02
N TYR A 153 78.75 -8.03 -38.94
CA TYR A 153 79.47 -7.69 -40.17
C TYR A 153 80.82 -7.00 -39.92
N LEU A 154 80.90 -6.05 -38.97
CA LEU A 154 82.17 -5.36 -38.63
C LEU A 154 83.17 -6.27 -37.87
N ARG A 155 82.70 -7.33 -37.19
CA ARG A 155 83.58 -8.33 -36.56
C ARG A 155 84.23 -9.29 -37.56
N SER A 156 83.66 -9.44 -38.75
CA SER A 156 84.22 -10.30 -39.81
C SER A 156 85.35 -9.62 -40.59
N CYS A 157 85.52 -8.30 -40.45
CA CYS A 157 86.44 -7.50 -41.27
C CYS A 157 87.48 -6.74 -40.43
N LEU A 158 88.26 -7.41 -39.57
CA LEU A 158 89.38 -6.75 -38.89
C LEU A 158 90.67 -7.57 -38.97
N ARG A 159 91.55 -7.12 -39.88
CA ARG A 159 93.01 -7.35 -39.89
C ARG A 159 93.65 -6.40 -38.85
N PRO A 160 94.72 -6.80 -38.15
CA PRO A 160 95.39 -5.93 -37.19
C PRO A 160 96.29 -4.95 -37.94
N SER A 161 96.05 -3.64 -37.80
CA SER A 161 97.01 -2.62 -38.21
C SER A 161 97.20 -1.62 -37.09
N SER A 162 98.37 -1.72 -36.47
CA SER A 162 98.91 -0.79 -35.49
C SER A 162 99.13 0.58 -36.13
N ARG A 163 98.65 1.66 -35.50
CA ARG A 163 99.21 3.00 -35.67
C ARG A 163 98.93 3.89 -34.47
N ASN A 164 100.02 4.51 -34.04
CA ASN A 164 100.19 5.37 -32.87
C ASN A 164 99.68 6.81 -33.09
N LEU A 165 99.42 7.46 -31.93
CA LEU A 165 99.43 8.90 -31.60
C LEU A 165 98.16 9.74 -31.88
N PRO A 166 97.93 10.89 -31.16
CA PRO A 166 98.68 11.48 -30.02
C PRO A 166 97.81 11.84 -28.78
N PRO A 167 98.41 12.31 -27.66
CA PRO A 167 97.68 12.77 -26.47
C PRO A 167 97.29 14.25 -26.57
N SER A 168 96.08 14.60 -26.14
CA SER A 168 95.63 16.00 -26.10
C SER A 168 94.62 16.25 -24.97
N SER A 169 95.16 16.90 -23.94
CA SER A 169 94.59 17.90 -23.01
C SER A 169 93.34 17.58 -22.17
N PRO A 170 93.35 17.91 -20.86
CA PRO A 170 92.22 17.69 -19.96
C PRO A 170 91.11 18.68 -20.27
N ARG A 171 90.05 18.20 -20.93
CA ARG A 171 88.83 18.97 -21.16
C ARG A 171 88.15 19.22 -19.80
N ARG A 172 88.11 20.49 -19.40
CA ARG A 172 87.29 21.02 -18.28
C ARG A 172 85.92 20.34 -18.27
N ARG A 173 85.54 19.73 -17.14
CA ARG A 173 84.16 19.31 -16.84
C ARG A 173 83.25 20.55 -16.76
N PRO A 174 82.13 20.60 -17.49
CA PRO A 174 80.94 21.32 -17.07
C PRO A 174 79.84 20.27 -16.82
N GLY A 175 80.09 19.31 -15.92
CA GLY A 175 79.26 18.10 -15.80
C GLY A 175 78.26 18.08 -14.64
N GLY A 176 78.48 18.88 -13.60
CA GLY A 176 77.71 18.74 -12.34
C GLY A 176 76.22 19.10 -12.49
N ALA A 177 75.92 20.23 -13.13
CA ALA A 177 74.54 20.73 -13.23
C ALA A 177 73.67 19.94 -14.23
N GLN A 178 74.24 19.40 -15.30
CA GLN A 178 73.49 18.59 -16.29
C GLN A 178 73.28 17.15 -15.79
N SER A 179 74.27 16.56 -15.12
CA SER A 179 74.14 15.24 -14.48
C SER A 179 73.12 15.28 -13.34
N ALA A 180 73.17 16.31 -12.47
CA ALA A 180 72.21 16.49 -11.40
C ALA A 180 70.78 16.73 -11.92
N ARG A 181 70.61 17.49 -13.01
CA ARG A 181 69.28 17.66 -13.66
C ARG A 181 68.74 16.36 -14.25
N HIS A 182 69.61 15.53 -14.85
CA HIS A 182 69.23 14.24 -15.41
C HIS A 182 68.86 13.24 -14.30
N GLU A 183 69.57 13.23 -13.17
CA GLU A 183 69.24 12.41 -12.00
C GLU A 183 67.90 12.81 -11.36
N VAL A 184 67.63 14.11 -11.22
CA VAL A 184 66.34 14.62 -10.72
C VAL A 184 65.18 14.23 -11.65
N ALA A 185 65.35 14.39 -12.97
CA ALA A 185 64.34 13.99 -13.95
C ALA A 185 64.11 12.46 -13.98
N ALA A 186 65.16 11.66 -13.76
CA ALA A 186 65.05 10.21 -13.65
C ALA A 186 64.29 9.80 -12.37
N GLN A 187 64.53 10.47 -11.25
CA GLN A 187 63.78 10.25 -10.01
C GLN A 187 62.30 10.66 -10.14
N GLU A 188 62.02 11.78 -10.81
CA GLU A 188 60.65 12.23 -11.09
C GLU A 188 59.89 11.26 -12.00
N SER A 189 60.52 10.73 -13.05
CA SER A 189 59.88 9.78 -13.97
C SER A 189 59.53 8.45 -13.28
N PHE A 190 60.42 7.93 -12.43
CA PHE A 190 60.11 6.76 -11.59
C PHE A 190 58.94 7.04 -10.63
N ARG A 191 58.94 8.21 -9.99
CA ARG A 191 57.85 8.62 -9.09
C ARG A 191 56.51 8.71 -9.82
N ASN A 192 56.49 9.26 -11.03
CA ASN A 192 55.28 9.38 -11.85
C ASN A 192 54.70 8.02 -12.25
N GLU A 193 55.55 7.06 -12.63
CA GLU A 193 55.09 5.71 -12.96
C GLU A 193 54.53 4.98 -11.73
N VAL A 194 55.15 5.14 -10.56
CA VAL A 194 54.61 4.60 -9.30
C VAL A 194 53.26 5.24 -8.95
N LEU A 195 53.10 6.55 -9.15
CA LEU A 195 51.84 7.25 -8.91
C LEU A 195 50.73 6.76 -9.85
N ARG A 196 51.02 6.62 -11.15
CA ARG A 196 50.08 6.07 -12.15
C ARG A 196 49.58 4.67 -11.76
N GLN A 197 50.47 3.80 -11.30
CA GLN A 197 50.10 2.46 -10.82
C GLN A 197 49.23 2.54 -9.56
N LYS A 198 49.59 3.40 -8.60
CA LYS A 198 48.81 3.62 -7.38
C LYS A 198 47.41 4.17 -7.66
N GLU A 199 47.26 5.08 -8.62
CA GLU A 199 45.97 5.64 -9.01
C GLU A 199 45.04 4.57 -9.60
N ALA A 200 45.56 3.71 -10.48
CA ALA A 200 44.82 2.59 -11.03
C ALA A 200 44.35 1.61 -9.93
N LEU A 201 45.23 1.33 -8.96
CA LEU A 201 44.89 0.50 -7.81
C LEU A 201 43.84 1.15 -6.91
N ARG A 202 43.94 2.46 -6.66
CA ARG A 202 42.96 3.22 -5.88
C ARG A 202 41.60 3.24 -6.56
N LEU A 203 41.57 3.41 -7.88
CA LEU A 203 40.33 3.37 -8.67
C LEU A 203 39.68 1.97 -8.58
N ASN A 204 40.49 0.91 -8.71
CA ASN A 204 40.03 -0.46 -8.55
C ASN A 204 39.45 -0.73 -7.14
N GLN A 205 40.14 -0.30 -6.08
CA GLN A 205 39.67 -0.43 -4.69
C GLN A 205 38.39 0.36 -4.43
N SER A 206 38.33 1.60 -4.92
CA SER A 206 37.12 2.43 -4.79
C SER A 206 35.92 1.80 -5.51
N ALA A 207 36.13 1.14 -6.66
CA ALA A 207 35.10 0.39 -7.36
C ALA A 207 34.63 -0.85 -6.56
N ILE A 208 35.56 -1.59 -5.95
CA ILE A 208 35.23 -2.72 -5.04
C ILE A 208 34.27 -2.26 -3.94
N HIS A 209 34.63 -1.19 -3.23
CA HIS A 209 33.80 -0.68 -2.14
C HIS A 209 32.41 -0.23 -2.62
N ARG A 210 32.32 0.33 -3.83
CA ARG A 210 31.02 0.71 -4.42
C ARG A 210 30.16 -0.52 -4.73
N GLU A 211 30.77 -1.58 -5.26
CA GLU A 211 30.10 -2.84 -5.55
C GLU A 211 29.65 -3.57 -4.28
N GLU A 212 30.47 -3.57 -3.23
CA GLU A 212 30.16 -4.12 -1.91
C GLU A 212 28.94 -3.42 -1.30
N ALA A 213 28.96 -2.09 -1.25
CA ALA A 213 27.81 -1.30 -0.77
C ALA A 213 26.55 -1.55 -1.60
N ALA A 214 26.67 -1.72 -2.92
CA ALA A 214 25.54 -2.07 -3.78
C ALA A 214 25.01 -3.49 -3.48
N LYS A 215 25.90 -4.45 -3.20
CA LYS A 215 25.52 -5.82 -2.82
C LYS A 215 24.75 -5.84 -1.51
N GLU A 216 25.24 -5.15 -0.49
CA GLU A 216 24.57 -5.02 0.80
C GLU A 216 23.18 -4.41 0.65
N LEU A 217 23.07 -3.31 -0.11
CA LEU A 217 21.77 -2.67 -0.38
C LEU A 217 20.80 -3.60 -1.11
N ARG A 218 21.29 -4.42 -2.06
CA ARG A 218 20.44 -5.41 -2.74
C ARG A 218 19.94 -6.47 -1.76
N GLU A 219 20.79 -6.98 -0.87
CA GLU A 219 20.39 -7.96 0.15
C GLU A 219 19.37 -7.38 1.13
N GLU A 220 19.58 -6.13 1.57
CA GLU A 220 18.62 -5.39 2.39
C GLU A 220 17.28 -5.20 1.69
N ALA A 221 17.31 -4.82 0.40
CA ALA A 221 16.10 -4.68 -0.41
C ALA A 221 15.32 -6.00 -0.53
N HIS A 222 16.00 -7.12 -0.78
CA HIS A 222 15.34 -8.44 -0.80
C HIS A 222 14.71 -8.78 0.55
N LYS A 223 15.42 -8.57 1.66
CA LYS A 223 14.88 -8.77 3.02
C LYS A 223 13.71 -7.83 3.33
N LEU A 224 13.74 -6.60 2.82
CA LEU A 224 12.66 -5.63 2.99
C LEU A 224 11.42 -6.08 2.22
N ILE A 225 11.55 -6.45 0.94
CA ILE A 225 10.44 -6.96 0.12
C ILE A 225 9.77 -8.13 0.83
N GLN A 226 10.54 -9.13 1.29
CA GLN A 226 9.99 -10.29 2.00
C GLN A 226 9.26 -9.91 3.29
N ARG A 227 9.84 -9.00 4.09
CA ARG A 227 9.23 -8.53 5.35
C ARG A 227 7.92 -7.80 5.07
N MET A 228 7.91 -6.87 4.11
CA MET A 228 6.72 -6.12 3.74
C MET A 228 5.65 -7.03 3.14
N GLN A 229 6.04 -8.00 2.31
CA GLN A 229 5.13 -9.00 1.77
C GLN A 229 4.43 -9.76 2.90
N ARG A 230 5.19 -10.36 3.83
CA ARG A 230 4.61 -11.09 4.98
C ARG A 230 3.71 -10.22 5.85
N GLN A 231 4.18 -9.02 6.22
CA GLN A 231 3.40 -8.12 7.07
C GLN A 231 2.07 -7.72 6.40
N THR A 232 2.09 -7.39 5.10
CA THR A 232 0.87 -7.05 4.37
C THR A 232 -0.05 -8.25 4.17
N GLU A 233 0.50 -9.43 3.84
CA GLU A 233 -0.30 -10.66 3.74
C GLU A 233 -0.93 -11.06 5.07
N ASP A 234 -0.21 -10.93 6.18
CA ASP A 234 -0.76 -11.24 7.51
C ASP A 234 -1.85 -10.26 7.90
N ALA A 235 -1.72 -8.98 7.54
CA ALA A 235 -2.74 -7.98 7.77
C ALA A 235 -3.98 -8.22 6.90
N THR A 236 -3.81 -8.49 5.60
CA THR A 236 -4.91 -8.86 4.69
C THR A 236 -5.57 -10.17 5.10
N LYS A 237 -4.80 -11.20 5.49
CA LYS A 237 -5.36 -12.44 6.04
C LYS A 237 -6.14 -12.17 7.32
N LYS A 238 -5.70 -11.26 8.19
CA LYS A 238 -6.44 -10.92 9.41
C LYS A 238 -7.74 -10.18 9.11
N SER A 239 -7.75 -9.24 8.17
CA SER A 239 -8.97 -8.54 7.76
C SER A 239 -9.92 -9.46 6.98
N ASP A 240 -9.41 -10.24 6.04
CA ASP A 240 -10.21 -11.23 5.32
C ASP A 240 -10.75 -12.29 6.28
N LYS A 241 -9.96 -12.74 7.26
CA LYS A 241 -10.46 -13.63 8.31
C LYS A 241 -11.52 -12.95 9.16
N SER A 242 -11.34 -11.70 9.57
CA SER A 242 -12.36 -11.02 10.36
C SER A 242 -13.67 -10.84 9.56
N MET A 243 -13.59 -10.72 8.22
CA MET A 243 -14.73 -10.75 7.30
C MET A 243 -15.31 -12.15 7.01
N GLN A 244 -14.49 -13.21 7.00
CA GLN A 244 -14.83 -14.53 6.42
C GLN A 244 -14.96 -15.67 7.47
N VAL A 245 -14.28 -15.58 8.61
CA VAL A 245 -14.07 -16.71 9.54
C VAL A 245 -15.28 -16.96 10.45
N MET A 246 -15.81 -18.17 10.30
CA MET A 246 -16.30 -18.97 11.42
C MET A 246 -15.09 -19.53 12.20
N GLY A 247 -14.84 -19.03 13.41
CA GLY A 247 -14.01 -19.70 14.43
C GLY A 247 -12.50 -19.42 14.46
N TRP A 248 -12.07 -18.74 15.52
CA TRP A 248 -11.15 -19.35 16.50
C TRP A 248 -11.37 -18.81 17.94
N ASP A 249 -12.13 -17.72 18.11
CA ASP A 249 -12.59 -17.24 19.42
C ASP A 249 -14.11 -16.96 19.49
N GLY A 250 -14.87 -17.68 18.68
CA GLY A 250 -16.30 -17.92 18.92
C GLY A 250 -17.30 -16.79 18.68
N LYS A 251 -16.95 -15.61 18.18
CA LYS A 251 -17.93 -14.57 17.76
C LYS A 251 -17.45 -13.66 16.62
N SER A 252 -17.98 -13.76 15.38
CA SER A 252 -17.71 -12.74 14.32
C SER A 252 -18.56 -12.86 13.02
N ASP A 253 -18.86 -11.68 12.45
CA ASP A 253 -19.36 -11.25 11.11
C ASP A 253 -20.36 -12.08 10.31
N LYS A 254 -20.22 -13.40 10.18
CA LYS A 254 -21.41 -14.22 9.87
C LYS A 254 -22.41 -14.09 11.00
N GLU A 255 -21.95 -13.97 12.24
CA GLU A 255 -22.80 -13.61 13.36
C GLU A 255 -23.31 -12.18 13.22
N ARG A 256 -22.54 -11.14 12.87
CA ARG A 256 -23.14 -9.80 12.71
C ARG A 256 -24.12 -9.71 11.55
N VAL A 257 -23.82 -10.26 10.39
CA VAL A 257 -24.75 -10.36 9.26
C VAL A 257 -25.98 -11.17 9.69
N ASN A 258 -25.79 -12.28 10.40
CA ASN A 258 -26.88 -13.10 10.93
C ASN A 258 -27.63 -12.42 12.09
N GLU A 259 -27.00 -11.60 12.92
CA GLU A 259 -27.54 -10.85 14.06
C GLU A 259 -28.33 -9.67 13.52
N ASN A 260 -27.79 -8.92 12.56
CA ASN A 260 -28.52 -7.90 11.82
C ASN A 260 -29.69 -8.52 11.06
N GLN A 261 -29.52 -9.70 10.44
CA GLN A 261 -30.61 -10.40 9.77
C GLN A 261 -31.64 -10.97 10.76
N GLN A 262 -31.22 -11.46 11.93
CA GLN A 262 -32.10 -11.90 13.02
C GLN A 262 -32.85 -10.71 13.61
N MET A 263 -32.17 -9.60 13.87
CA MET A 263 -32.78 -8.36 14.35
C MET A 263 -33.76 -7.80 13.34
N ARG A 264 -33.42 -7.84 12.05
CA ARG A 264 -34.34 -7.49 10.96
C ARG A 264 -35.59 -8.38 10.99
N ARG A 265 -35.43 -9.70 11.13
CA ARG A 265 -36.57 -10.65 11.26
C ARG A 265 -37.40 -10.39 12.52
N ARG A 266 -36.77 -10.02 13.65
CA ARG A 266 -37.46 -9.65 14.90
C ARG A 266 -38.25 -8.36 14.72
N LEU A 267 -37.64 -7.30 14.18
CA LEU A 267 -38.30 -6.04 13.85
C LEU A 267 -39.46 -6.24 12.87
N GLU A 268 -39.28 -7.08 11.84
CA GLU A 268 -40.35 -7.46 10.91
C GLU A 268 -41.51 -8.18 11.63
N SER A 269 -41.23 -9.04 12.61
CA SER A 269 -42.27 -9.70 13.42
C SER A 269 -43.00 -8.72 14.32
N GLU A 270 -42.27 -7.91 15.09
CA GLU A 270 -42.84 -6.90 15.98
C GLU A 270 -43.67 -5.86 15.21
N LEU A 271 -43.24 -5.49 14.00
CA LEU A 271 -44.00 -4.60 13.13
C LEU A 271 -45.32 -5.24 12.68
N ARG A 272 -45.31 -6.53 12.33
CA ARG A 272 -46.55 -7.27 12.00
C ARG A 272 -47.49 -7.36 13.19
N GLU A 273 -46.96 -7.73 14.36
CA GLU A 273 -47.73 -7.83 15.60
C GLU A 273 -48.34 -6.47 15.99
N THR A 274 -47.57 -5.39 15.92
CA THR A 274 -48.05 -4.03 16.17
C THR A 274 -49.13 -3.62 15.16
N CYS A 275 -49.00 -3.99 13.87
CA CYS A 275 -50.04 -3.74 12.87
C CYS A 275 -51.33 -4.51 13.19
N THR A 276 -51.23 -5.76 13.65
CA THR A 276 -52.38 -6.54 14.10
C THR A 276 -53.04 -5.90 15.31
N GLN A 277 -52.27 -5.48 16.31
CA GLN A 277 -52.79 -4.77 17.49
C GLN A 277 -53.51 -3.47 17.10
N ILE A 278 -52.92 -2.66 16.21
CA ILE A 278 -53.57 -1.45 15.67
C ILE A 278 -54.92 -1.79 15.03
N HIS A 279 -55.00 -2.89 14.26
CA HIS A 279 -56.26 -3.31 13.65
C HIS A 279 -57.29 -3.72 14.70
N MET A 280 -56.90 -4.52 15.69
CA MET A 280 -57.79 -4.92 16.79
C MET A 280 -58.28 -3.72 17.61
N THR A 281 -57.39 -2.81 18.02
CA THR A 281 -57.75 -1.59 18.75
C THR A 281 -58.67 -0.69 17.94
N LYS A 282 -58.49 -0.60 16.62
CA LYS A 282 -59.44 0.15 15.75
C LYS A 282 -60.83 -0.47 15.72
N ASN A 283 -60.93 -1.80 15.72
CA ASN A 283 -62.20 -2.49 15.76
C ASN A 283 -62.89 -2.27 17.12
N THR A 284 -62.17 -2.47 18.24
CA THR A 284 -62.70 -2.19 19.58
C THR A 284 -63.13 -0.73 19.74
N LEU A 285 -62.33 0.22 19.24
CA LEU A 285 -62.69 1.65 19.24
C LEU A 285 -63.98 1.93 18.46
N GLN A 286 -64.18 1.22 17.35
CA GLN A 286 -65.40 1.33 16.57
C GLN A 286 -66.60 0.70 17.31
N ASP A 287 -66.41 -0.45 17.96
CA ASP A 287 -67.44 -1.12 18.75
C ASP A 287 -67.86 -0.26 19.96
N THR A 288 -66.91 0.25 20.75
CA THR A 288 -67.15 1.19 21.86
C THR A 288 -67.91 2.42 21.38
N LYS A 289 -67.53 2.98 20.21
CA LYS A 289 -68.26 4.09 19.59
C LYS A 289 -69.69 3.74 19.22
N THR A 290 -69.96 2.52 18.76
CA THR A 290 -71.34 2.07 18.51
C THR A 290 -72.15 1.90 19.80
N HIS A 291 -71.52 1.41 20.88
CA HIS A 291 -72.16 1.30 22.18
C HIS A 291 -72.51 2.67 22.78
N ILE A 292 -71.61 3.65 22.69
CA ILE A 292 -71.89 5.04 23.11
C ILE A 292 -73.13 5.57 22.37
N ARG A 293 -73.19 5.41 21.04
CA ARG A 293 -74.35 5.82 20.24
C ARG A 293 -75.64 5.11 20.63
N SER A 294 -75.58 3.82 20.97
CA SER A 294 -76.76 3.05 21.37
C SER A 294 -77.39 3.53 22.69
N LEU A 295 -76.63 4.25 23.54
CA LEU A 295 -77.14 4.83 24.78
C LEU A 295 -77.80 6.20 24.58
N GLU A 296 -77.57 6.88 23.45
CA GLU A 296 -78.11 8.22 23.17
C GLU A 296 -79.66 8.21 23.20
N GLU A 297 -80.29 7.28 22.49
CA GLU A 297 -81.76 7.17 22.43
C GLU A 297 -82.41 6.83 23.79
N PRO A 298 -81.96 5.80 24.55
CA PRO A 298 -82.47 5.55 25.90
C PRO A 298 -82.31 6.74 26.87
N MET A 299 -81.20 7.49 26.75
CA MET A 299 -80.96 8.69 27.55
C MET A 299 -81.95 9.80 27.19
N GLU A 300 -82.15 10.07 25.90
CA GLU A 300 -83.13 11.04 25.40
C GLU A 300 -84.55 10.68 25.82
N LEU A 301 -84.93 9.40 25.73
CA LEU A 301 -86.24 8.93 26.16
C LEU A 301 -86.44 9.15 27.67
N THR A 302 -85.45 8.78 28.48
CA THR A 302 -85.50 8.94 29.95
C THR A 302 -85.60 10.43 30.32
N ASN A 303 -84.83 11.30 29.64
CA ASN A 303 -84.89 12.75 29.80
C ASN A 303 -86.26 13.33 29.40
N THR A 304 -86.82 12.88 28.29
CA THR A 304 -88.12 13.32 27.78
C THR A 304 -89.25 12.92 28.72
N CYS A 305 -89.27 11.67 29.16
CA CYS A 305 -90.21 11.17 30.17
C CYS A 305 -90.12 11.97 31.48
N ALA A 306 -88.90 12.27 31.95
CA ALA A 306 -88.70 13.07 33.16
C ALA A 306 -89.22 14.50 32.98
N SER A 307 -89.02 15.09 31.79
CA SER A 307 -89.52 16.42 31.44
C SER A 307 -91.05 16.48 31.42
N TRP A 308 -91.72 15.53 30.76
CA TRP A 308 -93.19 15.48 30.72
C TRP A 308 -93.79 15.31 32.11
N ARG A 309 -93.18 14.51 32.98
CA ARG A 309 -93.66 14.32 34.35
C ARG A 309 -93.51 15.56 35.23
N LYS A 310 -92.53 16.43 34.94
CA LYS A 310 -92.40 17.74 35.61
C LYS A 310 -93.53 18.71 35.27
N GLN A 311 -94.27 18.49 34.18
CA GLN A 311 -95.38 19.35 33.73
C GLN A 311 -96.72 19.05 34.43
N ARG A 312 -96.77 18.08 35.36
CA ARG A 312 -97.98 17.79 36.14
C ARG A 312 -98.39 19.00 36.99
N ALA A 313 -99.70 19.17 37.18
CA ALA A 313 -100.26 20.22 38.04
C ALA A 313 -99.70 20.13 39.47
N SER A 314 -99.53 21.27 40.15
CA SER A 314 -98.80 21.34 41.43
C SER A 314 -99.31 20.40 42.53
N LYS A 315 -100.61 20.09 42.56
CA LYS A 315 -101.19 19.14 43.55
C LYS A 315 -100.84 17.67 43.27
N GLU A 316 -100.54 17.33 42.02
CA GLU A 316 -100.17 15.97 41.56
C GLU A 316 -98.65 15.79 41.43
N HIS A 317 -97.88 16.75 41.94
CA HIS A 317 -96.43 16.72 41.93
C HIS A 317 -95.88 15.88 43.10
N THR A 318 -96.17 14.58 43.04
CA THR A 318 -95.77 13.60 44.06
C THR A 318 -94.57 12.77 43.60
N VAL A 319 -93.72 12.38 44.55
CA VAL A 319 -92.63 11.42 44.29
C VAL A 319 -93.22 10.02 44.36
N ASP A 320 -93.51 9.47 43.18
CA ASP A 320 -94.02 8.11 43.03
C ASP A 320 -92.88 7.12 42.67
N PRO A 321 -93.12 5.80 42.79
CA PRO A 321 -92.10 4.79 42.47
C PRO A 321 -91.55 4.90 41.05
N VAL A 322 -92.35 5.36 40.08
CA VAL A 322 -91.90 5.52 38.68
C VAL A 322 -90.95 6.72 38.54
N SER A 323 -91.18 7.80 39.28
CA SER A 323 -90.26 8.93 39.33
C SER A 323 -88.90 8.51 39.92
N THR A 324 -88.88 7.67 40.95
CA THR A 324 -87.64 7.14 41.54
C THR A 324 -86.89 6.24 40.57
N THR A 325 -87.56 5.26 39.95
CA THR A 325 -86.91 4.34 39.00
C THR A 325 -86.43 5.05 37.73
N LEU A 326 -87.12 6.09 37.28
CA LEU A 326 -86.68 6.91 36.14
C LEU A 326 -85.41 7.69 36.47
N LEU A 327 -85.30 8.23 37.69
CA LEU A 327 -84.09 8.89 38.18
C LEU A 327 -82.92 7.91 38.30
N GLU A 328 -83.16 6.73 38.87
CA GLU A 328 -82.16 5.66 38.95
C GLU A 328 -81.65 5.26 37.56
N HIS A 329 -82.56 5.03 36.61
CA HIS A 329 -82.21 4.69 35.24
C HIS A 329 -81.39 5.80 34.55
N GLN A 330 -81.77 7.07 34.76
CA GLN A 330 -81.03 8.22 34.24
C GLN A 330 -79.59 8.26 34.79
N MET A 331 -79.42 8.04 36.10
CA MET A 331 -78.11 8.01 36.74
C MET A 331 -77.25 6.85 36.22
N THR A 332 -77.84 5.66 36.07
CA THR A 332 -77.13 4.49 35.52
C THR A 332 -76.71 4.72 34.07
N LEU A 333 -77.60 5.23 33.21
CA LEU A 333 -77.27 5.52 31.81
C LEU A 333 -76.17 6.58 31.68
N LEU A 334 -76.24 7.67 32.46
CA LEU A 334 -75.20 8.70 32.47
C LEU A 334 -73.85 8.14 32.90
N LYS A 335 -73.83 7.30 33.94
CA LYS A 335 -72.61 6.64 34.41
C LYS A 335 -72.04 5.72 33.33
N CYS A 336 -72.85 4.83 32.75
CA CYS A 336 -72.42 3.93 31.68
C CYS A 336 -71.90 4.69 30.46
N HIS A 337 -72.56 5.79 30.08
CA HIS A 337 -72.12 6.62 28.96
C HIS A 337 -70.77 7.29 29.24
N GLU A 338 -70.56 7.84 30.44
CA GLU A 338 -69.27 8.45 30.79
C GLU A 338 -68.14 7.41 30.90
N ASP A 339 -68.43 6.23 31.47
CA ASP A 339 -67.48 5.11 31.54
C ASP A 339 -67.04 4.69 30.11
N LEU A 340 -67.99 4.50 29.19
CA LEU A 340 -67.68 4.16 27.78
C LEU A 340 -66.90 5.27 27.07
N LYS A 341 -67.23 6.54 27.34
CA LYS A 341 -66.53 7.69 26.76
C LYS A 341 -65.08 7.77 27.26
N GLN A 342 -64.84 7.48 28.54
CA GLN A 342 -63.49 7.39 29.09
C GLN A 342 -62.72 6.22 28.46
N HIS A 343 -63.35 5.04 28.31
CA HIS A 343 -62.75 3.90 27.62
C HIS A 343 -62.37 4.24 26.17
N HIS A 344 -63.27 4.89 25.42
CA HIS A 344 -63.02 5.34 24.06
C HIS A 344 -61.84 6.32 23.97
N GLN A 345 -61.70 7.23 24.94
CA GLN A 345 -60.58 8.16 24.98
C GLN A 345 -59.26 7.45 25.31
N ASN A 346 -59.27 6.47 26.21
CA ASN A 346 -58.11 5.65 26.52
C ASN A 346 -57.67 4.82 25.29
N GLU A 347 -58.62 4.19 24.60
CA GLU A 347 -58.38 3.42 23.36
C GLU A 347 -57.76 4.30 22.25
N LYS A 348 -58.18 5.56 22.13
CA LYS A 348 -57.54 6.52 21.21
C LYS A 348 -56.08 6.80 21.58
N SER A 349 -55.78 7.00 22.87
CA SER A 349 -54.41 7.22 23.34
C SER A 349 -53.52 6.01 22.99
N VAL A 350 -54.00 4.80 23.32
CA VAL A 350 -53.30 3.56 23.00
C VAL A 350 -53.08 3.40 21.48
N LEU A 351 -54.10 3.74 20.68
CA LEU A 351 -53.97 3.70 19.22
C LEU A 351 -52.91 4.67 18.69
N GLN A 352 -52.79 5.86 19.28
CA GLN A 352 -51.75 6.82 18.93
C GLN A 352 -50.36 6.28 19.29
N GLU A 353 -50.17 5.78 20.51
CA GLU A 353 -48.90 5.18 20.96
C GLU A 353 -48.46 4.01 20.06
N LEU A 354 -49.39 3.14 19.66
CA LEU A 354 -49.10 2.04 18.74
C LEU A 354 -48.70 2.55 17.35
N GLN A 355 -49.29 3.64 16.87
CA GLN A 355 -48.91 4.25 15.59
C GLN A 355 -47.51 4.86 15.64
N GLU A 356 -47.16 5.55 16.72
CA GLU A 356 -45.82 6.08 16.94
C GLU A 356 -44.78 4.95 16.99
N LYS A 357 -45.05 3.89 17.77
CA LYS A 357 -44.21 2.69 17.84
C LYS A 357 -44.03 2.04 16.46
N LYS A 358 -45.08 1.96 15.65
CA LYS A 358 -45.00 1.42 14.29
C LYS A 358 -44.05 2.22 13.40
N GLU A 359 -44.10 3.55 13.44
CA GLU A 359 -43.20 4.37 12.64
C GLU A 359 -41.74 4.26 13.13
N GLN A 360 -41.53 4.19 14.44
CA GLN A 360 -40.20 3.91 15.02
C GLN A 360 -39.64 2.56 14.54
N LEU A 361 -40.43 1.49 14.60
CA LEU A 361 -40.02 0.16 14.13
C LEU A 361 -39.68 0.14 12.62
N LYS A 362 -40.38 0.93 11.81
CA LYS A 362 -40.06 1.08 10.38
C LYS A 362 -38.75 1.81 10.14
N GLU A 363 -38.44 2.84 10.92
CA GLU A 363 -37.15 3.53 10.87
C GLU A 363 -36.02 2.59 11.24
N ASP A 364 -36.13 1.89 12.36
CA ASP A 364 -35.16 0.89 12.81
C ASP A 364 -34.94 -0.19 11.73
N LEU A 365 -36.01 -0.67 11.10
CA LEU A 365 -35.93 -1.66 10.03
C LEU A 365 -35.20 -1.13 8.79
N ARG A 366 -35.44 0.13 8.40
CA ARG A 366 -34.75 0.78 7.26
C ARG A 366 -33.26 0.93 7.53
N ASP A 367 -32.90 1.37 8.74
CA ASP A 367 -31.50 1.57 9.13
C ASP A 367 -30.75 0.22 9.13
N LYS A 368 -31.32 -0.80 9.79
CA LYS A 368 -30.76 -2.16 9.80
C LYS A 368 -30.62 -2.77 8.41
N THR A 369 -31.59 -2.52 7.53
CA THR A 369 -31.54 -3.03 6.15
C THR A 369 -30.45 -2.35 5.33
N SER A 370 -30.29 -1.03 5.47
CA SER A 370 -29.23 -0.28 4.79
C SER A 370 -27.84 -0.72 5.27
N ALA A 371 -27.64 -0.87 6.58
CA ALA A 371 -26.38 -1.35 7.15
C ALA A 371 -26.02 -2.77 6.64
N LEU A 372 -27.00 -3.69 6.64
CA LEU A 372 -26.81 -5.05 6.12
C LEU A 372 -26.41 -5.07 4.64
N HIS A 373 -26.98 -4.19 3.82
CA HIS A 373 -26.65 -4.11 2.40
C HIS A 373 -25.21 -3.64 2.19
N ILE A 374 -24.77 -2.63 2.94
CA ILE A 374 -23.37 -2.16 2.94
C ILE A 374 -22.43 -3.30 3.32
N ASP A 375 -22.75 -4.04 4.39
CA ASP A 375 -21.93 -5.15 4.87
C ASP A 375 -21.80 -6.26 3.82
N LEU A 376 -22.90 -6.61 3.15
CA LEU A 376 -22.90 -7.61 2.09
C LEU A 376 -22.10 -7.15 0.86
N ASN A 377 -22.17 -5.87 0.49
CA ASN A 377 -21.37 -5.31 -0.59
C ASN A 377 -19.87 -5.35 -0.25
N CYS A 378 -19.48 -5.06 1.00
CA CYS A 378 -18.10 -5.15 1.46
C CYS A 378 -17.53 -6.58 1.39
N LEU A 379 -18.38 -7.59 1.65
CA LEU A 379 -18.01 -9.00 1.58
C LEU A 379 -17.87 -9.53 0.14
N THR A 380 -18.68 -9.02 -0.79
CA THR A 380 -18.77 -9.51 -2.17
C THR A 380 -17.88 -8.75 -3.16
N HIS A 381 -17.44 -7.54 -2.80
CA HIS A 381 -16.59 -6.73 -3.65
C HIS A 381 -15.14 -7.24 -3.63
N GLU A 382 -14.63 -7.62 -4.79
CA GLU A 382 -13.22 -7.93 -5.04
C GLU A 382 -12.52 -6.70 -5.63
N SER A 383 -11.24 -6.46 -5.31
CA SER A 383 -10.49 -5.40 -5.97
C SER A 383 -10.27 -5.73 -7.44
N VAL A 384 -10.45 -4.72 -8.30
CA VAL A 384 -9.97 -4.75 -9.67
C VAL A 384 -8.45 -4.89 -9.67
N THR A 385 -7.96 -6.02 -10.19
CA THR A 385 -6.53 -6.24 -10.38
C THR A 385 -6.01 -5.34 -11.50
N CYS A 386 -5.18 -4.36 -11.14
CA CYS A 386 -4.47 -3.54 -12.11
C CYS A 386 -3.26 -4.34 -12.65
N LEU A 387 -3.47 -5.09 -13.74
CA LEU A 387 -2.37 -5.58 -14.56
C LEU A 387 -2.11 -4.56 -15.69
N ASN A 388 -0.90 -4.00 -15.74
CA ASN A 388 -0.39 -3.14 -16.82
C ASN A 388 -1.09 -1.79 -17.05
N GLY A 389 -1.42 -1.05 -15.98
CA GLY A 389 -1.79 0.38 -16.10
C GLY A 389 -3.09 0.67 -16.87
N LYS A 390 -3.88 -0.35 -17.21
CA LYS A 390 -5.24 -0.20 -17.71
C LYS A 390 -6.21 -0.55 -16.57
N VAL A 391 -7.00 0.43 -16.16
CA VAL A 391 -8.18 0.22 -15.32
C VAL A 391 -9.18 -0.56 -16.17
N VAL A 392 -9.15 -1.88 -16.09
CA VAL A 392 -10.27 -2.70 -16.57
C VAL A 392 -11.32 -2.59 -15.49
N GLY A 393 -12.37 -1.81 -15.73
CA GLY A 393 -13.49 -1.69 -14.80
C GLY A 393 -14.00 -3.08 -14.40
N PRO A 394 -14.68 -3.20 -13.24
CA PRO A 394 -15.12 -4.49 -12.73
C PRO A 394 -15.87 -5.24 -13.84
N PRO A 395 -15.66 -6.57 -14.00
CA PRO A 395 -16.58 -7.34 -14.83
C PRO A 395 -17.96 -7.01 -14.30
N CYS A 396 -18.85 -6.49 -15.16
CA CYS A 396 -20.24 -6.27 -14.81
C CYS A 396 -20.68 -7.56 -14.12
N VAL A 397 -20.92 -7.49 -12.80
CA VAL A 397 -21.43 -8.63 -12.05
C VAL A 397 -22.80 -8.87 -12.65
N SER A 398 -22.83 -9.81 -13.61
CA SER A 398 -24.05 -10.38 -14.13
C SER A 398 -24.87 -10.74 -12.90
N ARG A 399 -26.09 -10.20 -12.80
CA ARG A 399 -27.09 -10.49 -11.77
C ARG A 399 -27.17 -11.99 -11.52
N GLN A 400 -26.27 -12.55 -10.72
CA GLN A 400 -26.37 -13.91 -10.24
C GLN A 400 -27.29 -13.81 -9.04
N ARG A 401 -28.55 -14.13 -9.35
CA ARG A 401 -29.66 -14.47 -8.45
C ARG A 401 -29.32 -14.33 -6.97
N LEU A 402 -29.73 -13.19 -6.41
CA LEU A 402 -30.03 -13.09 -4.99
C LEU A 402 -30.87 -14.31 -4.57
N PRO A 403 -30.55 -14.99 -3.46
CA PRO A 403 -31.37 -16.07 -2.95
C PRO A 403 -32.80 -15.57 -2.72
N LYS A 404 -33.78 -16.39 -3.10
CA LYS A 404 -35.23 -16.09 -3.08
C LYS A 404 -35.81 -15.71 -1.71
N ALA A 405 -35.00 -15.57 -0.67
CA ALA A 405 -35.39 -15.22 0.70
C ALA A 405 -35.54 -13.70 0.95
N MET A 406 -35.55 -12.88 -0.10
CA MET A 406 -35.83 -11.43 -0.01
C MET A 406 -36.93 -10.98 -0.99
N LYS A 407 -37.93 -11.84 -1.21
CA LYS A 407 -39.20 -11.43 -1.83
C LYS A 407 -40.32 -11.51 -0.81
#